data_AF-A0A5E6N6Q7-F1
#
_entry.id   AF-A0A5E6N6Q7-F1
#
_cell.length_a   1.000
_cell.length_b   1.000
_cell.length_c   1.000
_cell.angle_alpha   90.00
_cell.angle_beta   90.00
_cell.angle_gamma   90.00
#
_symmetry.space_group_name_H-M   'P 1'
#
loop_
_entity.id
_entity.type
_entity.pdbx_description
1 polymer ?
#
loop_
_entity_poly.entity_id
_entity_poly.type
_entity_poly.pdbx_seq_one_letter_code
_entity_poly.pdbx_strand_id
1 'polypeptide(L)'
;MIDTTVQEKNITYPTDAKLAIKIINRLNKLAKRHGIQQRRTYVKEVKNCRLSIRHFRHVKKRAKAKKALTRLRTIANKLIRELQRKLPTHSLFETYQKDFLFINRY
;
A
#
# COMPACT_ATOMS: atom_id res chain seq x y z
N MET A 1 -25.19 -9.01 18.61
CA MET A 1 -24.42 -7.74 18.58
C MET A 1 -22.96 -8.11 18.84
N ILE A 2 -22.07 -7.87 17.88
CA ILE A 2 -20.64 -8.24 18.00
C ILE A 2 -19.86 -6.99 18.37
N ASP A 3 -19.63 -6.80 19.67
CA ASP A 3 -18.65 -5.86 20.20
C ASP A 3 -17.24 -6.38 19.89
N THR A 4 -16.47 -5.64 19.08
CA THR A 4 -15.04 -5.89 18.92
C THR A 4 -14.27 -4.62 19.27
N THR A 5 -13.86 -4.52 20.53
CA THR A 5 -12.99 -3.46 21.06
C THR A 5 -11.57 -3.63 20.53
N VAL A 6 -11.36 -3.27 19.25
CA VAL A 6 -10.04 -3.28 18.62
C VAL A 6 -9.25 -2.06 19.10
N GLN A 7 -8.33 -2.29 20.04
CA GLN A 7 -7.39 -1.27 20.53
C GLN A 7 -6.63 -0.61 19.37
N GLU A 8 -6.66 0.72 19.33
CA GLU A 8 -6.00 1.52 18.31
C GLU A 8 -4.49 1.60 18.56
N LYS A 9 -3.69 0.88 17.78
CA LYS A 9 -2.26 1.15 17.71
C LYS A 9 -1.68 0.89 16.32
N ASN A 10 -0.74 1.78 15.97
CA ASN A 10 0.09 1.85 14.75
C ASN A 10 -0.47 2.64 13.57
N ILE A 11 -0.79 3.92 13.80
CA ILE A 11 -0.94 4.89 12.73
C ILE A 11 0.45 5.37 12.30
N THR A 12 0.94 4.92 11.14
CA THR A 12 2.25 5.31 10.58
C THR A 12 2.06 6.42 9.54
N TYR A 13 2.83 7.50 9.67
CA TYR A 13 2.71 8.77 8.96
C TYR A 13 3.11 8.73 7.46
N PRO A 14 2.74 9.75 6.66
CA PRO A 14 2.72 9.77 5.19
C PRO A 14 4.11 9.91 4.53
N THR A 15 5.18 9.80 5.30
CA THR A 15 6.56 9.81 4.81
C THR A 15 7.13 8.40 4.68
N ASP A 16 6.43 7.40 5.21
CA ASP A 16 7.03 6.10 5.48
C ASP A 16 6.85 5.11 4.32
N ALA A 17 7.86 5.06 3.45
CA ALA A 17 7.96 4.07 2.38
C ALA A 17 7.73 2.62 2.86
N LYS A 18 8.08 2.34 4.12
CA LYS A 18 7.89 1.05 4.76
C LYS A 18 6.41 0.67 4.86
N LEU A 19 5.54 1.63 5.16
CA LEU A 19 4.10 1.42 5.23
C LEU A 19 3.54 1.08 3.86
N ALA A 20 3.90 1.86 2.83
CA ALA A 20 3.44 1.61 1.46
C ALA A 20 3.84 0.20 0.97
N ILE A 21 5.07 -0.24 1.26
CA ILE A 21 5.54 -1.59 0.92
C ILE A 21 4.76 -2.66 1.70
N LYS A 22 4.48 -2.42 2.99
CA LYS A 22 3.68 -3.34 3.82
C LYS A 22 2.27 -3.51 3.26
N ILE A 23 1.61 -2.41 2.88
CA ILE A 23 0.29 -2.41 2.26
C ILE A 23 0.32 -3.21 0.96
N ILE A 24 1.26 -2.93 0.06
CA ILE A 24 1.39 -3.66 -1.22
C ILE A 24 1.55 -5.17 -0.98
N ASN A 25 2.38 -5.57 -0.01
CA ASN A 25 2.57 -6.98 0.32
C ASN A 25 1.30 -7.63 0.87
N ARG A 26 0.52 -6.93 1.70
CA ARG A 26 -0.79 -7.39 2.19
C ARG A 26 -1.78 -7.58 1.05
N LEU A 27 -1.89 -6.60 0.16
CA LEU A 27 -2.79 -6.67 -1.01
C LEU A 27 -2.43 -7.85 -1.92
N ASN A 28 -1.14 -8.13 -2.12
CA ASN A 28 -0.70 -9.30 -2.89
C ASN A 28 -1.06 -10.63 -2.22
N LYS A 29 -0.93 -10.73 -0.89
CA LYS A 29 -1.35 -11.92 -0.14
C LYS A 29 -2.86 -12.11 -0.23
N LEU A 30 -3.62 -11.03 -0.12
CA LEU A 30 -5.08 -11.05 -0.22
C LEU A 30 -5.53 -11.50 -1.61
N ALA A 31 -4.94 -10.93 -2.67
CA ALA A 31 -5.22 -11.31 -4.04
C ALA A 31 -5.03 -12.82 -4.25
N LYS A 32 -3.93 -13.39 -3.73
CA LYS A 32 -3.68 -14.83 -3.77
C LYS A 32 -4.73 -15.64 -2.99
N ARG A 33 -5.10 -15.20 -1.79
CA ARG A 33 -6.09 -15.89 -0.95
C ARG A 33 -7.47 -15.97 -1.60
N HIS A 34 -7.88 -14.92 -2.31
CA HIS A 34 -9.16 -14.87 -3.01
C HIS A 34 -9.08 -15.38 -4.46
N GLY A 35 -7.93 -15.93 -4.90
CA GLY A 35 -7.76 -16.43 -6.27
C GLY A 35 -7.81 -15.32 -7.34
N ILE A 36 -7.65 -14.06 -6.96
CA ILE A 36 -7.74 -12.92 -7.86
C ILE A 36 -6.43 -12.76 -8.62
N GLN A 37 -6.49 -12.98 -9.94
CA GLN A 37 -5.36 -12.68 -10.82
C GLN A 37 -5.18 -11.17 -10.93
N GLN A 38 -4.04 -10.65 -10.48
CA GLN A 38 -3.68 -9.24 -10.68
C GLN A 38 -3.19 -9.02 -12.11
N ARG A 39 -3.61 -7.93 -12.75
CA ARG A 39 -3.23 -7.58 -14.13
C ARG A 39 -1.73 -7.37 -14.30
N ARG A 40 -1.04 -6.90 -13.25
CA ARG A 40 0.43 -6.75 -13.22
C ARG A 40 0.96 -7.00 -11.81
N THR A 41 2.08 -7.71 -11.74
CA THR A 41 2.85 -7.89 -10.52
C THR A 41 3.92 -6.80 -10.40
N TYR A 42 3.71 -5.83 -9.51
CA TYR A 42 4.65 -4.70 -9.30
C TYR A 42 5.90 -5.07 -8.47
N VAL A 43 6.21 -6.36 -8.30
CA VAL A 43 7.24 -6.85 -7.36
C VAL A 43 8.64 -6.28 -7.68
N LYS A 44 9.04 -6.32 -8.95
CA LYS A 44 10.35 -5.78 -9.40
C LYS A 44 10.42 -4.26 -9.18
N GLU A 45 9.34 -3.56 -9.49
CA GLU A 45 9.25 -2.10 -9.36
C GLU A 45 9.32 -1.67 -7.90
N VAL A 46 8.58 -2.34 -7.01
CA VAL A 46 8.61 -2.09 -5.56
C VAL A 46 10.01 -2.31 -4.99
N LYS A 47 10.74 -3.35 -5.42
CA LYS A 47 12.13 -3.60 -5.02
C LYS A 47 13.05 -2.44 -5.44
N ASN A 48 12.92 -1.96 -6.67
CA ASN A 48 13.71 -0.84 -7.19
C ASN A 48 13.40 0.49 -6.48
N CYS A 49 12.12 0.74 -6.21
CA CYS A 49 11.71 1.90 -5.42
C CYS A 49 12.28 1.84 -4.00
N ARG A 50 12.23 0.67 -3.34
CA ARG A 50 12.81 0.47 -2.01
C ARG A 50 14.31 0.77 -1.97
N LEU A 51 15.07 0.35 -2.98
CA LEU A 51 16.51 0.66 -3.08
C LEU A 51 16.74 2.16 -3.27
N SER A 52 15.97 2.81 -4.14
CA SER A 52 16.10 4.24 -4.41
C SER A 52 15.82 5.10 -3.18
N ILE A 53 14.90 4.67 -2.31
CA ILE A 53 14.52 5.40 -1.10
C ILE A 53 15.64 5.48 -0.06
N ARG A 54 16.58 4.52 -0.05
CA ARG A 54 17.73 4.54 0.88
C ARG A 54 18.61 5.79 0.73
N HIS A 55 18.60 6.40 -0.46
CA HIS A 55 19.40 7.59 -0.75
C HIS A 55 18.68 8.92 -0.47
N PHE A 56 17.66 8.93 0.40
CA PHE A 56 16.89 10.15 0.71
C PHE A 56 17.73 11.28 1.33
N ARG A 57 18.79 10.93 2.07
CA ARG A 57 19.72 11.89 2.68
C ARG A 57 20.70 12.52 1.68
N HIS A 58 20.87 11.93 0.50
CA HIS A 58 21.84 12.40 -0.49
C HIS A 58 21.23 13.46 -1.40
N VAL A 59 21.80 14.67 -1.42
CA VAL A 59 21.25 15.87 -2.12
C VAL A 59 20.87 15.57 -3.59
N LYS A 60 21.82 15.07 -4.39
CA LYS A 60 21.56 14.76 -5.82
C LYS A 60 20.58 13.59 -6.06
N LYS A 61 20.44 12.66 -5.11
CA LYS A 61 19.60 11.46 -5.25
C LYS A 61 18.24 11.59 -4.55
N ARG A 62 18.04 12.64 -3.75
CA ARG A 62 16.81 12.92 -3.00
C ARG A 62 15.59 13.06 -3.91
N ALA A 63 15.74 13.70 -5.06
CA ALA A 63 14.66 13.83 -6.03
C ALA A 63 14.17 12.46 -6.56
N LYS A 64 15.12 11.55 -6.84
CA LYS A 64 14.81 10.17 -7.26
C LYS A 64 14.12 9.37 -6.14
N ALA A 65 14.57 9.53 -4.90
CA ALA A 65 13.94 8.90 -3.73
C ALA A 65 12.50 9.40 -3.50
N LYS A 66 12.25 10.71 -3.64
CA LYS A 66 10.89 11.29 -3.58
C LYS A 66 9.99 10.72 -4.68
N LYS A 67 10.46 10.67 -5.93
CA LYS A 67 9.70 10.06 -7.04
C LYS A 67 9.38 8.59 -6.79
N ALA A 68 10.34 7.83 -6.24
CA ALA A 68 10.11 6.43 -5.87
C ALA A 68 9.04 6.26 -4.78
N LEU A 69 8.99 7.16 -3.79
CA LEU A 69 7.94 7.17 -2.76
C LEU A 69 6.55 7.44 -3.37
N THR A 70 6.43 8.47 -4.21
CA THR A 70 5.17 8.76 -4.93
C THR A 70 4.76 7.57 -5.79
N ARG A 71 5.71 6.91 -6.45
CA ARG A 71 5.43 5.74 -7.26
C ARG A 71 4.91 4.55 -6.46
N LEU A 72 5.48 4.28 -5.29
CA LEU A 72 4.96 3.24 -4.37
C LEU A 72 3.50 3.53 -3.96
N ARG A 73 3.16 4.79 -3.69
CA ARG A 73 1.78 5.20 -3.37
C ARG A 73 0.84 4.95 -4.54
N THR A 74 1.23 5.32 -5.76
CA THR A 74 0.43 5.06 -6.96
C THR A 74 0.19 3.57 -7.17
N ILE A 75 1.22 2.75 -6.98
CA ILE A 75 1.10 1.28 -7.10
C ILE A 75 0.13 0.73 -6.05
N ALA A 76 0.26 1.15 -4.80
CA ALA A 76 -0.65 0.74 -3.73
C ALA A 76 -2.10 1.10 -4.09
N ASN A 77 -2.36 2.35 -4.46
CA ASN A 77 -3.68 2.81 -4.90
C ASN A 77 -4.25 2.01 -6.07
N LYS A 78 -3.41 1.67 -7.05
CA LYS A 78 -3.84 0.91 -8.22
C LYS A 78 -4.24 -0.52 -7.84
N LEU A 79 -3.46 -1.18 -7.00
CA LEU A 79 -3.79 -2.52 -6.50
C LEU A 79 -5.07 -2.52 -5.65
N ILE A 80 -5.27 -1.47 -4.85
CA ILE A 80 -6.49 -1.26 -4.06
C ILE A 80 -7.70 -1.16 -4.99
N ARG A 81 -7.66 -0.26 -5.97
CA ARG A 81 -8.77 -0.07 -6.93
C ARG A 81 -9.04 -1.33 -7.75
N GLU A 82 -8.00 -2.06 -8.11
CA GLU A 82 -8.14 -3.33 -8.83
C GLU A 82 -8.84 -4.39 -7.98
N LEU A 83 -8.46 -4.53 -6.70
CA LEU A 83 -9.12 -5.46 -5.78
C LEU A 83 -10.56 -5.04 -5.49
N GLN A 84 -10.82 -3.76 -5.28
CA GLN A 84 -12.18 -3.22 -5.09
C GLN A 84 -13.09 -3.46 -6.31
N ARG A 85 -12.55 -3.47 -7.53
CA ARG A 85 -13.35 -3.79 -8.73
C ARG A 85 -13.66 -5.28 -8.87
N LYS A 86 -12.79 -6.15 -8.36
CA LYS A 86 -12.92 -7.60 -8.51
C LYS A 86 -13.65 -8.27 -7.34
N LEU A 87 -13.78 -7.59 -6.21
CA LEU A 87 -14.49 -8.06 -5.03
C LEU A 87 -15.78 -7.23 -4.84
N PRO A 88 -16.94 -7.85 -4.56
CA PRO A 88 -18.14 -7.11 -4.18
C PRO A 88 -17.90 -6.32 -2.89
N THR A 89 -18.49 -5.12 -2.83
CA THR A 89 -18.24 -3.99 -1.91
C THR A 89 -18.15 -4.32 -0.41
N HIS A 90 -18.62 -5.48 0.05
CA HIS A 90 -18.85 -5.75 1.47
C HIS A 90 -17.65 -6.36 2.24
N SER A 91 -16.74 -7.08 1.58
CA SER A 91 -15.71 -7.88 2.28
C SER A 91 -14.32 -7.23 2.40
N LEU A 92 -14.05 -6.17 1.64
CA LEU A 92 -12.79 -5.43 1.73
C LEU A 92 -12.84 -4.27 2.73
N PHE A 93 -14.01 -3.69 2.96
CA PHE A 93 -14.11 -2.39 3.63
C PHE A 93 -13.87 -2.50 5.14
N GLU A 94 -14.41 -3.52 5.80
CA GLU A 94 -14.29 -3.66 7.27
C GLU A 94 -12.86 -3.96 7.73
N THR A 95 -12.12 -4.84 7.04
CA THR A 95 -10.77 -5.24 7.50
C THR A 95 -9.68 -4.22 7.15
N TYR A 96 -9.90 -3.37 6.15
CA TYR A 96 -8.87 -2.49 5.59
C TYR A 96 -9.20 -1.00 5.65
N GLN A 97 -10.35 -0.60 6.22
CA GLN A 97 -10.78 0.80 6.37
C GLN A 97 -9.66 1.69 6.95
N LYS A 98 -8.92 1.19 7.95
CA LYS A 98 -7.80 1.89 8.58
C LYS A 98 -6.59 2.06 7.66
N ASP A 99 -6.30 1.10 6.78
CA ASP A 99 -5.23 1.20 5.78
C ASP A 99 -5.67 2.08 4.58
N PHE A 100 -6.97 2.13 4.27
CA PHE A 100 -7.57 2.93 3.18
C PHE A 100 -7.71 4.43 3.48
N LEU A 101 -8.09 4.79 4.71
CA LEU A 101 -8.27 6.19 5.12
C LEU A 101 -6.97 7.03 4.97
N PHE A 102 -5.81 6.38 4.98
CA PHE A 102 -4.52 7.04 4.93
C PHE A 102 -4.06 7.49 3.54
N ILE A 103 -4.61 6.90 2.47
CA ILE A 103 -4.13 7.18 1.12
C ILE A 103 -4.99 8.24 0.39
N ASN A 104 -6.24 8.43 0.80
CA ASN A 104 -7.14 9.44 0.24
C ASN A 104 -7.04 10.83 0.91
N ARG A 105 -6.22 10.99 1.97
CA ARG A 105 -6.05 12.26 2.71
C ARG A 105 -4.80 13.06 2.31
N TYR A 106 -4.25 12.82 1.11
CA TYR A 106 -3.14 13.57 0.52
C TYR A 106 -3.31 13.73 -0.99
#